data_AF-A0A2S7IHB3-F1
#
_entry.id   AF-A0A2S7IHB3-F1
#
_cell.length_a   1.000
_cell.length_b   1.000
_cell.length_c   1.000
_cell.angle_alpha   90.00
_cell.angle_beta   90.00
_cell.angle_gamma   90.00
#
_symmetry.space_group_name_H-M   'P 1'
#
loop_
_entity.id
_entity.type
_entity.pdbx_description
1 polymer ?
#
loop_
_entity_poly.entity_id
_entity_poly.type
_entity_poly.pdbx_seq_one_letter_code
_entity_poly.pdbx_strand_id
1 'polypeptide(L)'
;MKKTLRYSIIFLLWWLCSEATLAQTTVSGRVLGYVCNRIGDYDGLRLQTTTGEVQLGFPPHAALSIRRLARTGQTITADVEPGAGGPGPARPQEARLNRYRLIRLRKPSSGLVIQVAGLPPPQPQSGSLVQAEGPLVKKIRDERGQLIALLTDKYLIELKPHQAGQILPLLEGVQRLGVTGFERTAEGFVNQTGRAVLLPSTLTIRGQTFAL
;
A
#
# COMPACT_ATOMS: atom_id res chain seq x y z
N MET A 1 21.50 -4.38 -74.67
CA MET A 1 21.50 -3.01 -74.09
C MET A 1 20.70 -3.00 -72.80
N LYS A 2 21.25 -2.31 -71.80
CA LYS A 2 20.80 -2.16 -70.41
C LYS A 2 19.34 -1.72 -70.27
N LYS A 3 18.61 -2.29 -69.30
CA LYS A 3 18.21 -1.62 -68.04
C LYS A 3 17.36 -2.54 -67.16
N THR A 4 17.90 -2.79 -65.96
CA THR A 4 17.27 -3.38 -64.78
C THR A 4 16.37 -2.34 -64.09
N LEU A 5 15.17 -2.73 -63.65
CA LEU A 5 14.47 -2.06 -62.56
C LEU A 5 14.06 -3.09 -61.50
N ARG A 6 14.71 -2.98 -60.35
CA ARG A 6 14.37 -3.68 -59.11
C ARG A 6 13.27 -2.88 -58.41
N TYR A 7 12.14 -3.50 -58.09
CA TYR A 7 11.21 -2.97 -57.10
C TYR A 7 11.41 -3.71 -55.78
N SER A 8 12.12 -3.06 -54.86
CA SER A 8 12.11 -3.39 -53.45
C SER A 8 10.85 -2.80 -52.82
N ILE A 9 9.90 -3.66 -52.43
CA ILE A 9 8.79 -3.26 -51.57
C ILE A 9 9.29 -3.41 -50.13
N ILE A 10 9.56 -2.25 -49.51
CA ILE A 10 9.95 -2.13 -48.10
C ILE A 10 8.69 -2.24 -47.25
N PHE A 11 8.73 -3.20 -46.31
CA PHE A 11 7.85 -3.30 -45.15
C PHE A 11 7.83 -1.98 -44.37
N LEU A 12 6.65 -1.40 -44.13
CA LEU A 12 6.46 -0.44 -43.05
C LEU A 12 5.11 -0.71 -42.37
N LEU A 13 5.09 -1.72 -41.51
CA LEU A 13 4.01 -1.94 -40.55
C LEU A 13 4.22 -0.94 -39.40
N TRP A 14 3.61 0.23 -39.50
CA TRP A 14 3.48 1.16 -38.36
C TRP A 14 2.43 0.60 -37.40
N TRP A 15 2.87 -0.10 -36.37
CA TRP A 15 2.04 -0.42 -35.22
C TRP A 15 1.96 0.81 -34.31
N LEU A 16 0.91 1.61 -34.48
CA LEU A 16 0.48 2.58 -33.48
C LEU A 16 -0.15 1.79 -32.32
N CYS A 17 0.67 1.39 -31.35
CA CYS A 17 0.15 1.11 -30.01
C CYS A 17 -0.35 2.43 -29.42
N SER A 18 -1.63 2.71 -29.62
CA SER A 18 -2.33 3.76 -28.90
C SER A 18 -2.47 3.30 -27.45
N GLU A 19 -1.65 3.84 -26.54
CA GLU A 19 -1.91 3.73 -25.11
C GLU A 19 -3.23 4.47 -24.84
N ALA A 20 -4.28 3.71 -24.49
CA ALA A 20 -5.52 4.29 -24.02
C ALA A 20 -5.24 5.07 -22.74
N THR A 21 -5.07 6.39 -22.87
CA THR A 21 -4.89 7.28 -21.72
C THR A 21 -6.22 7.31 -20.97
N LEU A 22 -6.28 6.71 -19.78
CA LEU A 22 -7.48 6.81 -18.94
C LEU A 22 -7.76 8.29 -18.69
N ALA A 23 -9.03 8.68 -18.83
CA ALA A 23 -9.44 10.07 -18.65
C ALA A 23 -9.13 10.53 -17.22
N GLN A 24 -8.14 11.40 -17.09
CA GLN A 24 -7.79 12.03 -15.82
C GLN A 24 -8.85 13.07 -15.47
N THR A 25 -9.26 13.10 -14.21
CA THR A 25 -10.21 14.08 -13.66
C THR A 25 -9.59 14.76 -12.45
N THR A 26 -9.94 16.01 -12.22
CA THR A 26 -9.53 16.73 -11.01
C THR A 26 -10.64 16.67 -9.97
N VAL A 27 -10.28 16.31 -8.73
CA VAL A 27 -11.18 16.34 -7.57
C VAL A 27 -10.63 17.27 -6.50
N SER A 28 -11.51 17.97 -5.78
CA SER A 28 -11.15 18.85 -4.68
C SER A 28 -12.03 18.56 -3.48
N GLY A 29 -11.45 18.59 -2.29
CA GLY A 29 -12.18 18.26 -1.08
C GLY A 29 -11.38 18.37 0.20
N ARG A 30 -12.09 18.24 1.33
CA ARG A 30 -11.52 18.23 2.67
C ARG A 30 -11.06 16.82 3.03
N VAL A 31 -9.83 16.69 3.53
CA VAL A 31 -9.29 15.40 4.01
C VAL A 31 -10.05 14.95 5.25
N LEU A 32 -10.72 13.80 5.16
CA LEU A 32 -11.40 13.15 6.28
C LEU A 32 -10.45 12.26 7.08
N GLY A 33 -9.53 11.59 6.39
CA GLY A 33 -8.57 10.68 7.01
C GLY A 33 -7.91 9.79 5.98
N TYR A 34 -7.26 8.73 6.47
CA TYR A 34 -6.53 7.77 5.63
C TYR A 34 -7.16 6.39 5.70
N VAL A 35 -6.96 5.63 4.63
CA VAL A 35 -7.28 4.20 4.54
C VAL A 35 -5.96 3.43 4.56
N CYS A 36 -6.00 2.23 5.13
CA CYS A 36 -4.85 1.36 5.22
C CYS A 36 -5.09 0.01 4.54
N ASN A 37 -4.01 -0.60 4.09
CA ASN A 37 -3.99 -1.97 3.60
C ASN A 37 -4.16 -2.97 4.77
N ARG A 38 -4.12 -4.27 4.44
CA ARG A 38 -4.32 -5.36 5.41
C ARG A 38 -3.32 -5.35 6.58
N ILE A 39 -2.09 -4.91 6.36
CA ILE A 39 -1.05 -4.83 7.41
C ILE A 39 -1.05 -3.46 8.11
N GLY A 40 -1.98 -2.57 7.77
CA GLY A 40 -2.13 -1.27 8.39
C GLY A 40 -1.25 -0.16 7.82
N ASP A 41 -0.55 -0.37 6.71
CA ASP A 41 0.12 0.74 6.03
C ASP A 41 -0.91 1.59 5.30
N TYR A 42 -0.78 2.91 5.41
CA TYR A 42 -1.66 3.81 4.67
C TYR A 42 -1.42 3.67 3.17
N ASP A 43 -2.50 3.41 2.44
CA ASP A 43 -2.52 3.24 0.98
C ASP A 43 -3.70 4.00 0.33
N GLY A 44 -4.40 4.81 1.12
CA GLY A 44 -5.47 5.65 0.60
C GLY A 44 -5.78 6.88 1.44
N LEU A 45 -6.47 7.83 0.81
CA LEU A 45 -6.95 9.08 1.38
C LEU A 45 -8.47 9.15 1.22
N ARG A 46 -9.21 9.55 2.25
CA ARG A 46 -10.64 9.85 2.16
C ARG A 46 -10.83 11.35 2.07
N LEU A 47 -11.61 11.79 1.08
CA LEU A 47 -11.95 13.20 0.87
C LEU A 47 -13.46 13.39 0.92
N GLN A 48 -13.89 14.45 1.58
CA GLN A 48 -15.22 15.02 1.42
C GLN A 48 -15.21 16.04 0.29
N THR A 49 -15.88 15.73 -0.81
CA THR A 49 -16.12 16.66 -1.93
C THR A 49 -17.53 17.24 -1.85
N THR A 50 -17.87 18.13 -2.78
CA THR A 50 -19.22 18.66 -2.95
C THR A 50 -20.23 17.60 -3.39
N THR A 51 -19.77 16.53 -4.05
CA THR A 51 -20.61 15.44 -4.58
C THR A 51 -20.68 14.23 -3.64
N GLY A 52 -20.01 14.28 -2.49
CA GLY A 52 -19.97 13.20 -1.52
C GLY A 52 -18.56 12.80 -1.13
N GLU A 53 -18.42 11.59 -0.59
CA GLU A 53 -17.13 11.07 -0.18
C GLU A 53 -16.44 10.29 -1.30
N VAL A 54 -15.15 10.54 -1.50
CA VAL A 54 -14.31 9.79 -2.44
C VAL A 54 -13.07 9.22 -1.75
N GLN A 55 -12.60 8.08 -2.24
CA GLN A 55 -11.37 7.43 -1.78
C GLN A 55 -10.32 7.48 -2.88
N LEU A 56 -9.14 8.01 -2.54
CA LEU A 56 -7.99 8.11 -3.44
C LEU A 56 -6.92 7.11 -3.01
N GLY A 57 -6.71 6.06 -3.81
CA GLY A 57 -5.68 5.05 -3.57
C GLY A 57 -4.30 5.50 -4.06
N PHE A 58 -3.27 5.15 -3.31
CA PHE A 58 -1.87 5.42 -3.64
C PHE A 58 -0.95 4.29 -3.15
N PRO A 59 0.26 4.12 -3.72
CA PRO A 59 1.22 3.14 -3.23
C PRO A 59 1.60 3.41 -1.77
N PRO A 60 1.70 2.38 -0.89
CA PRO A 60 1.95 2.60 0.54
C PRO A 60 3.23 3.39 0.88
N HIS A 61 4.27 3.28 0.04
CA HIS A 61 5.52 4.04 0.19
C HIS A 61 5.37 5.54 -0.13
N ALA A 62 4.23 5.99 -0.68
CA ALA A 62 3.93 7.41 -0.86
C ALA A 62 3.31 8.04 0.40
N ALA A 63 2.94 7.24 1.40
CA ALA A 63 2.15 7.66 2.56
C ALA A 63 2.79 8.82 3.32
N LEU A 64 4.10 8.77 3.59
CA LEU A 64 4.79 9.82 4.34
C LEU A 64 4.68 11.19 3.65
N SER A 65 4.97 11.23 2.35
CA SER A 65 4.90 12.45 1.54
C SER A 65 3.48 12.99 1.46
N ILE A 66 2.50 12.10 1.24
CA ILE A 66 1.08 12.47 1.21
C ILE A 66 0.64 13.02 2.57
N ARG A 67 1.02 12.40 3.68
CA ARG A 67 0.66 12.87 5.04
C ARG A 67 1.25 14.23 5.38
N ARG A 68 2.44 14.53 4.89
CA ARG A 68 3.07 15.86 5.06
C ARG A 68 2.27 16.95 4.35
N LEU A 69 1.72 16.64 3.17
CA LEU A 69 1.00 17.60 2.33
C LEU A 69 -0.49 17.72 2.71
N ALA A 70 -1.17 16.62 3.00
CA ALA A 70 -2.62 16.54 3.09
C ALA A 70 -3.08 16.09 4.48
N ARG A 71 -2.96 16.94 5.50
CA ARG A 71 -3.38 16.59 6.87
C ARG A 71 -4.90 16.55 7.00
N THR A 72 -5.42 15.73 7.91
CA THR A 72 -6.86 15.68 8.24
C THR A 72 -7.40 17.08 8.51
N GLY A 73 -8.55 17.37 7.93
CA GLY A 73 -9.23 18.65 8.02
C GLY A 73 -8.80 19.69 6.99
N GLN A 74 -7.69 19.49 6.25
CA GLN A 74 -7.23 20.41 5.20
C GLN A 74 -7.95 20.17 3.88
N THR A 75 -8.10 21.22 3.08
CA THR A 75 -8.56 21.13 1.69
C THR A 75 -7.39 20.88 0.76
N ILE A 76 -7.54 19.92 -0.14
CA ILE A 76 -6.56 19.58 -1.18
C ILE A 76 -7.23 19.44 -2.53
N THR A 77 -6.41 19.46 -3.58
CA THR A 77 -6.84 19.18 -4.95
C THR A 77 -6.02 18.03 -5.51
N ALA A 78 -6.64 17.06 -6.17
CA ALA A 78 -5.98 15.89 -6.71
C ALA A 78 -6.34 15.68 -8.18
N ASP A 79 -5.35 15.31 -8.99
CA ASP A 79 -5.60 14.68 -10.30
C ASP A 79 -5.69 13.18 -10.08
N VAL A 80 -6.73 12.58 -10.65
CA VAL A 80 -7.09 11.18 -10.39
C VAL A 80 -7.52 10.48 -11.67
N GLU A 81 -7.38 9.16 -11.69
CA GLU A 81 -7.93 8.29 -12.74
C GLU A 81 -8.82 7.22 -12.09
N PRO A 82 -9.70 6.54 -12.85
CA PRO A 82 -10.42 5.38 -12.32
C PRO A 82 -9.47 4.35 -11.70
N GLY A 83 -9.69 3.99 -10.44
CA GLY A 83 -8.81 3.05 -9.74
C GLY A 83 -9.16 1.58 -10.01
N ALA A 84 -8.17 0.69 -9.94
CA ALA A 84 -8.42 -0.75 -9.87
C ALA A 84 -9.12 -1.07 -8.53
N GLY A 85 -10.34 -1.62 -8.60
CA GLY A 85 -11.25 -1.70 -7.46
C GLY A 85 -12.70 -1.30 -7.76
N GLY A 86 -13.05 -1.09 -9.04
CA GLY A 86 -14.35 -1.45 -9.60
C GLY A 86 -14.63 -2.97 -9.45
N PRO A 87 -15.85 -3.46 -9.79
CA PRO A 87 -16.39 -4.72 -9.26
C PRO A 87 -15.46 -5.92 -9.46
N GLY A 88 -14.86 -6.40 -8.37
CA GLY A 88 -14.38 -7.78 -8.26
C GLY A 88 -15.50 -8.63 -7.67
N PRO A 89 -15.61 -9.93 -7.99
CA PRO A 89 -16.81 -10.75 -7.81
C PRO A 89 -17.22 -11.07 -6.34
N ALA A 90 -16.67 -10.38 -5.34
CA ALA A 90 -16.82 -10.77 -3.92
C ALA A 90 -17.03 -9.60 -2.93
N ARG A 91 -17.59 -8.45 -3.34
CA ARG A 91 -17.94 -7.36 -2.38
C ARG A 91 -19.43 -6.96 -2.40
N PRO A 92 -20.08 -6.86 -1.22
CA PRO A 92 -21.45 -6.36 -1.10
C PRO A 92 -21.62 -4.96 -1.70
N GLN A 93 -22.78 -4.72 -2.30
CA GLN A 93 -23.09 -3.63 -3.22
C GLN A 93 -23.27 -2.26 -2.55
N GLU A 94 -23.39 -2.21 -1.21
CA GLU A 94 -23.84 -1.03 -0.45
C GLU A 94 -22.71 -0.09 0.04
N ALA A 95 -21.44 -0.39 -0.24
CA ALA A 95 -20.29 0.40 0.23
C ALA A 95 -19.41 0.97 -0.91
N ARG A 96 -20.02 1.36 -2.03
CA ARG A 96 -19.29 1.87 -3.21
C ARG A 96 -18.91 3.35 -3.02
N LEU A 97 -17.94 3.64 -2.15
CA LEU A 97 -17.18 4.89 -2.25
C LEU A 97 -16.55 4.97 -3.65
N ASN A 98 -16.61 6.14 -4.30
CA ASN A 98 -15.94 6.34 -5.58
C ASN A 98 -14.43 6.20 -5.35
N ARG A 99 -13.85 5.12 -5.90
CA ARG A 99 -12.44 4.78 -5.76
C ARG A 99 -11.66 5.23 -6.98
N TYR A 100 -10.75 6.15 -6.75
CA TYR A 100 -9.84 6.63 -7.77
C TYR A 100 -8.41 6.28 -7.42
N ARG A 101 -7.56 6.15 -8.44
CA ARG A 101 -6.11 6.11 -8.27
C ARG A 101 -5.58 7.55 -8.29
N LEU A 102 -4.79 7.90 -7.29
CA LEU A 102 -4.16 9.21 -7.17
C LEU A 102 -3.00 9.34 -8.16
N ILE A 103 -3.08 10.33 -9.04
CA ILE A 103 -2.01 10.67 -9.98
C ILE A 103 -1.13 11.78 -9.42
N ARG A 104 -1.76 12.84 -8.91
CA ARG A 104 -1.07 14.01 -8.39
C ARG A 104 -1.86 14.63 -7.26
N LEU A 105 -1.18 15.14 -6.23
CA LEU A 105 -1.79 15.79 -5.09
C LEU A 105 -1.22 17.21 -4.93
N ARG A 106 -2.09 18.19 -4.70
CA ARG A 106 -1.76 19.61 -4.58
C ARG A 106 -2.36 20.20 -3.32
N LYS A 107 -1.58 21.01 -2.62
CA LYS A 107 -2.05 21.82 -1.48
C LYS A 107 -2.22 23.28 -1.95
N PRO A 108 -3.46 23.76 -2.16
CA PRO A 108 -3.69 25.10 -2.72
C PRO A 108 -3.03 26.21 -1.93
N SER A 109 -3.04 26.12 -0.59
CA SER A 109 -2.52 27.19 0.28
C SER A 109 -1.00 27.37 0.24
N SER A 110 -0.24 26.36 -0.18
CA SER A 110 1.23 26.45 -0.24
C SER A 110 1.79 26.21 -1.63
N GLY A 111 0.95 25.93 -2.62
CA GLY A 111 1.37 25.54 -3.97
C GLY A 111 2.17 24.23 -4.04
N LEU A 112 2.29 23.48 -2.95
CA LEU A 112 3.06 22.23 -2.92
C LEU A 112 2.35 21.17 -3.75
N VAL A 113 3.14 20.42 -4.53
CA VAL A 113 2.66 19.39 -5.45
C VAL A 113 3.47 18.11 -5.25
N ILE A 114 2.79 16.97 -5.22
CA ILE A 114 3.40 15.64 -5.25
C ILE A 114 2.84 14.89 -6.45
N GLN A 115 3.74 14.42 -7.32
CA GLN A 115 3.42 13.46 -8.37
C GLN A 115 3.49 12.06 -7.76
N VAL A 116 2.37 11.33 -7.77
CA VAL A 116 2.24 10.00 -7.16
C VAL A 116 2.31 8.91 -8.21
N ALA A 117 1.69 9.13 -9.38
CA ALA A 117 1.85 8.20 -10.49
C ALA A 117 3.30 8.22 -10.99
N GLY A 118 3.89 7.04 -11.14
CA GLY A 118 5.27 6.86 -11.56
C GLY A 118 6.29 6.86 -10.41
N LEU A 119 5.85 6.96 -9.14
CA LEU A 119 6.75 6.72 -8.01
C LEU A 119 7.25 5.25 -8.08
N PRO A 120 8.57 5.03 -8.22
CA PRO A 120 9.10 3.68 -8.24
C PRO A 120 8.95 3.05 -6.85
N PRO A 121 8.68 1.74 -6.75
CA PRO A 121 8.81 1.03 -5.50
C PRO A 121 10.19 1.29 -4.88
N PRO A 122 10.28 1.47 -3.56
CA PRO A 122 11.57 1.62 -2.90
C PRO A 122 12.41 0.38 -3.13
N GLN A 123 13.73 0.57 -3.25
CA GLN A 123 14.65 -0.56 -3.36
C GLN A 123 14.52 -1.47 -2.13
N PRO A 124 14.59 -2.80 -2.30
CA PRO A 124 14.65 -3.71 -1.17
C PRO A 124 15.84 -3.34 -0.27
N GLN A 125 15.57 -3.04 0.98
CA GLN A 125 16.58 -2.79 2.00
C GLN A 125 16.38 -3.78 3.12
N SER A 126 17.45 -4.49 3.47
CA SER A 126 17.51 -5.24 4.72
C SER A 126 17.75 -4.24 5.83
N GLY A 127 16.77 -4.05 6.71
CA GLY A 127 16.97 -3.22 7.89
C GLY A 127 17.90 -3.88 8.90
N SER A 128 17.96 -3.29 10.10
CA SER A 128 18.76 -3.88 11.18
C SER A 128 18.13 -5.18 11.66
N LEU A 129 18.96 -6.19 11.93
CA LEU A 129 18.54 -7.37 12.67
C LEU A 129 18.22 -6.96 14.11
N VAL A 130 17.02 -7.28 14.57
CA VAL A 130 16.51 -6.94 15.88
C VAL A 130 16.07 -8.23 16.57
N GLN A 131 16.42 -8.36 17.85
CA GLN A 131 15.85 -9.33 18.76
C GLN A 131 15.07 -8.57 19.84
N ALA A 132 13.83 -8.97 20.08
CA ALA A 132 12.97 -8.32 21.06
C ALA A 132 12.02 -9.33 21.71
N GLU A 133 11.58 -9.02 22.93
CA GLU A 133 10.50 -9.73 23.61
C GLU A 133 9.51 -8.71 24.14
N GLY A 134 8.22 -9.00 24.06
CA GLY A 134 7.19 -8.12 24.59
C GLY A 134 5.83 -8.78 24.75
N PRO A 135 4.88 -8.10 25.39
CA PRO A 135 3.51 -8.57 25.50
C PRO A 135 2.87 -8.66 24.11
N LEU A 136 2.15 -9.76 23.85
CA LEU A 136 1.30 -9.90 22.67
C LEU A 136 0.01 -9.11 22.90
N VAL A 137 -0.10 -7.95 22.25
CA VAL A 137 -1.23 -7.03 22.39
C VAL A 137 -2.42 -7.48 21.54
N LYS A 138 -2.16 -7.90 20.28
CA LYS A 138 -3.24 -8.28 19.35
C LYS A 138 -2.76 -9.27 18.29
N LYS A 139 -3.66 -10.17 17.90
CA LYS A 139 -3.55 -11.00 16.70
C LYS A 139 -4.34 -10.34 15.59
N ILE A 140 -3.68 -9.95 14.50
CA ILE A 140 -4.34 -9.24 13.38
C ILE A 140 -4.69 -10.27 12.31
N ARG A 141 -5.98 -10.29 11.94
CA ARG A 141 -6.53 -11.17 10.92
C ARG A 141 -7.04 -10.36 9.74
N ASP A 142 -6.99 -10.94 8.54
CA ASP A 142 -7.60 -10.36 7.35
C ASP A 142 -9.13 -10.58 7.32
N GLU A 143 -9.77 -10.10 6.25
CA GLU A 143 -11.22 -10.25 6.02
C GLU A 143 -11.68 -11.72 5.95
N ARG A 144 -10.76 -12.67 5.72
CA ARG A 144 -11.02 -14.12 5.68
C ARG A 144 -10.72 -14.81 7.01
N GLY A 145 -10.35 -14.05 8.04
CA GLY A 145 -9.97 -14.57 9.35
C GLY A 145 -8.56 -15.18 9.39
N GLN A 146 -7.76 -15.08 8.33
CA GLN A 146 -6.38 -15.58 8.34
C GLN A 146 -5.49 -14.64 9.15
N LEU A 147 -4.62 -15.22 9.99
CA LEU A 147 -3.61 -14.45 10.72
C LEU A 147 -2.62 -13.84 9.71
N ILE A 148 -2.38 -12.53 9.81
CA ILE A 148 -1.46 -11.81 8.90
C ILE A 148 -0.40 -11.00 9.63
N ALA A 149 -0.63 -10.69 10.91
CA ALA A 149 0.36 -10.01 11.72
C ALA A 149 0.12 -10.23 13.22
N LEU A 150 1.18 -10.06 14.01
CA LEU A 150 1.15 -10.00 15.46
C LEU A 150 1.56 -8.62 15.92
N LEU A 151 0.86 -8.10 16.92
CA LEU A 151 1.09 -6.77 17.43
C LEU A 151 1.64 -6.88 18.85
N THR A 152 2.88 -6.47 19.06
CA THR A 152 3.53 -6.32 20.38
C THR A 152 3.70 -4.85 20.70
N ASP A 153 3.80 -4.47 21.97
CA ASP A 153 3.99 -3.08 22.42
C ASP A 153 4.96 -2.25 21.56
N LYS A 154 6.06 -2.86 21.09
CA LYS A 154 7.08 -2.21 20.26
C LYS A 154 6.91 -2.42 18.75
N TYR A 155 6.43 -3.58 18.30
CA TYR A 155 6.48 -3.96 16.88
C TYR A 155 5.13 -4.43 16.33
N LEU A 156 4.94 -4.19 15.03
CA LEU A 156 4.02 -4.94 14.20
C LEU A 156 4.83 -6.01 13.45
N ILE A 157 4.61 -7.28 13.77
CA ILE A 157 5.30 -8.41 13.17
C ILE A 157 4.45 -8.92 12.01
N GLU A 158 4.90 -8.70 10.77
CA GLU A 158 4.20 -9.18 9.57
C GLU A 158 4.45 -10.68 9.37
N LEU A 159 3.40 -11.44 9.05
CA LEU A 159 3.49 -12.87 8.81
C LEU A 159 3.07 -13.21 7.39
N LYS A 160 3.90 -14.00 6.71
CA LYS A 160 3.52 -14.62 5.44
C LYS A 160 2.47 -15.70 5.69
N PRO A 161 1.60 -16.01 4.71
CA PRO A 161 0.52 -16.99 4.90
C PRO A 161 0.99 -18.36 5.42
N HIS A 162 2.12 -18.86 4.93
CA HIS A 162 2.69 -20.14 5.38
C HIS A 162 3.18 -20.07 6.84
N GLN A 163 3.81 -18.97 7.24
CA GLN A 163 4.25 -18.71 8.61
C GLN A 163 3.06 -18.66 9.56
N ALA A 164 2.03 -17.89 9.18
CA ALA A 164 0.83 -17.70 9.97
C ALA A 164 0.09 -19.02 10.26
N GLY A 165 -0.03 -19.90 9.25
CA GLY A 165 -0.68 -21.19 9.41
C GLY A 165 0.04 -22.10 10.41
N GLN A 166 1.37 -22.09 10.42
CA GLN A 166 2.19 -22.90 11.33
C GLN A 166 2.13 -22.41 12.77
N ILE A 167 2.14 -21.09 12.98
CA ILE A 167 2.24 -20.54 14.35
C ILE A 167 0.89 -20.35 15.04
N LEU A 168 -0.22 -20.23 14.30
CA LEU A 168 -1.50 -19.83 14.87
C LEU A 168 -1.97 -20.73 16.03
N PRO A 169 -1.87 -22.07 15.94
CA PRO A 169 -2.23 -22.96 17.06
C PRO A 169 -1.36 -22.74 18.31
N LEU A 170 -0.10 -22.35 18.11
CA LEU A 170 0.87 -22.16 19.20
C LEU A 170 0.61 -20.87 19.98
N LEU A 171 -0.15 -19.93 19.43
CA LEU A 171 -0.44 -18.64 20.05
C LEU A 171 -1.59 -18.68 21.06
N GLU A 172 -2.25 -19.81 21.26
CA GLU A 172 -3.35 -19.93 22.23
C GLU A 172 -2.83 -19.69 23.66
N GLY A 173 -3.51 -18.84 24.42
CA GLY A 173 -3.09 -18.44 25.77
C GLY A 173 -1.73 -17.72 25.88
N VAL A 174 -1.10 -17.38 24.76
CA VAL A 174 0.21 -16.70 24.77
C VAL A 174 0.02 -15.22 25.10
N GLN A 175 0.71 -14.77 26.14
CA GLN A 175 0.69 -13.38 26.58
C GLN A 175 1.97 -12.61 26.21
N ARG A 176 3.07 -13.31 25.96
CA ARG A 176 4.39 -12.74 25.64
C ARG A 176 5.01 -13.50 24.48
N LEU A 177 5.75 -12.79 23.66
CA LEU A 177 6.38 -13.34 22.47
C LEU A 177 7.78 -12.74 22.31
N GLY A 178 8.75 -13.61 22.06
CA GLY A 178 10.06 -13.22 21.53
C GLY A 178 10.03 -13.23 20.01
N VAL A 179 10.76 -12.32 19.39
CA VAL A 179 10.90 -12.23 17.94
C VAL A 179 12.33 -11.86 17.59
N THR A 180 12.88 -12.52 16.56
CA THR A 180 14.08 -12.05 15.88
C THR A 180 13.75 -11.83 14.41
N GLY A 181 14.18 -10.71 13.85
CA GLY A 181 13.96 -10.42 12.43
C GLY A 181 14.47 -9.05 12.02
N PHE A 182 14.18 -8.66 10.79
CA PHE A 182 14.66 -7.42 10.21
C PHE A 182 13.59 -6.34 10.33
N GLU A 183 13.96 -5.19 10.89
CA GLU A 183 13.06 -4.03 10.86
C GLU A 183 12.89 -3.54 9.43
N ARG A 184 11.67 -3.15 9.04
CA ARG A 184 11.42 -2.57 7.72
C ARG A 184 11.90 -1.13 7.71
N THR A 185 12.98 -0.86 6.97
CA THR A 185 13.55 0.49 6.81
C THR A 185 13.18 1.16 5.50
N ALA A 186 12.43 0.49 4.62
CA ALA A 186 12.02 1.06 3.34
C ALA A 186 11.32 2.42 3.54
N GLU A 187 11.77 3.43 2.80
CA GLU A 187 11.33 4.79 3.00
C GLU A 187 9.86 5.01 2.58
N GLY A 188 9.25 6.03 3.20
CA GLY A 188 7.96 6.57 2.77
C GLY A 188 6.72 5.83 3.26
N PHE A 189 6.87 4.65 3.86
CA PHE A 189 5.78 3.93 4.50
C PHE A 189 5.34 4.60 5.81
N VAL A 190 4.06 4.47 6.13
CA VAL A 190 3.50 4.88 7.42
C VAL A 190 2.46 3.85 7.84
N ASN A 191 2.65 3.25 9.01
CA ASN A 191 1.72 2.28 9.57
C ASN A 191 0.78 2.93 10.60
N GLN A 192 -0.51 2.57 10.56
CA GLN A 192 -1.54 3.11 11.44
C GLN A 192 -1.33 2.78 12.92
N THR A 193 -0.59 1.71 13.23
CA THR A 193 -0.31 1.31 14.61
C THR A 193 0.71 2.23 15.27
N GLY A 194 1.45 3.02 14.49
CA GLY A 194 2.59 3.81 14.97
C GLY A 194 3.81 2.97 15.36
N ARG A 195 3.76 1.64 15.18
CA ARG A 195 4.85 0.72 15.51
C ARG A 195 5.74 0.45 14.30
N ALA A 196 7.01 0.16 14.55
CA ALA A 196 7.90 -0.32 13.51
C ALA A 196 7.41 -1.69 13.01
N VAL A 197 7.50 -1.90 11.70
CA VAL A 197 7.14 -3.18 11.08
C VAL A 197 8.37 -4.08 11.07
N LEU A 198 8.23 -5.31 11.55
CA LEU A 198 9.30 -6.28 11.65
C LEU A 198 8.97 -7.48 10.75
N LEU A 199 9.93 -7.86 9.91
CA LEU A 199 9.90 -9.05 9.06
C LEU A 199 10.60 -10.19 9.82
N PRO A 200 9.85 -11.11 10.43
CA PRO A 200 10.42 -12.04 11.39
C PRO A 200 11.17 -13.16 10.67
N SER A 201 12.29 -13.57 11.25
CA SER A 201 13.04 -14.79 10.91
C SER A 201 12.76 -15.90 11.92
N THR A 202 12.54 -15.53 13.19
CA THR A 202 12.14 -16.48 14.24
C THR A 202 11.12 -15.87 15.19
N LEU A 203 10.30 -16.74 15.80
CA LEU A 203 9.46 -16.41 16.95
C LEU A 203 9.76 -17.34 18.11
N THR A 204 9.85 -16.79 19.31
CA THR A 204 9.95 -17.55 20.55
C THR A 204 8.61 -17.50 21.29
N ILE A 205 7.99 -18.66 21.43
CA ILE A 205 6.69 -18.85 22.07
C ILE A 205 6.86 -19.83 23.22
N ARG A 206 6.55 -19.42 24.45
CA ARG A 206 6.70 -20.26 25.67
C ARG A 206 8.10 -20.88 25.79
N GLY A 207 9.15 -20.13 25.45
CA GLY A 207 10.54 -20.57 25.50
C GLY A 207 11.01 -21.44 24.32
N GLN A 208 10.11 -21.85 23.41
CA GLN A 208 10.48 -22.58 22.20
C GLN A 208 10.63 -21.63 21.02
N THR A 209 11.68 -21.79 20.22
CA THR A 209 11.97 -20.93 19.07
C THR A 209 11.65 -21.64 17.76
N PHE A 210 10.88 -20.96 16.91
CA PHE A 210 10.41 -21.45 15.63
C PHE A 210 11.01 -20.59 14.52
N ALA A 211 11.61 -21.23 13.52
CA ALA A 211 12.03 -20.57 12.29
C ALA A 211 10.80 -20.30 11.41
N LEU A 212 10.82 -19.17 10.69
CA LEU A 212 9.73 -18.70 9.84
C LEU A 212 10.16 -18.53 8.38
#